data_AF-A0AAV6WMW5-F1
#
_entry.id   AF-A0AAV6WMW5-F1
#
_cell.length_a   1.000
_cell.length_b   1.000
_cell.length_c   1.000
_cell.angle_alpha   90.00
_cell.angle_beta   90.00
_cell.angle_gamma   90.00
#
_symmetry.space_group_name_H-M   'P 1'
#
loop_
_entity.id
_entity.type
_entity.pdbx_description
1 polymer ?
#
loop_
_entity_poly.entity_id
_entity_poly.type
_entity_poly.pdbx_seq_one_letter_code
_entity_poly.pdbx_strand_id
1 'polypeptide(L)'
;MVVAKKSEYEASRQKRLEENKKRMEELNLNKLAQSLHTPKPSPVCIKFKYIYIYIYVMKKVKPKVPKQPLDLFSVRRSSRVADMPPRSYKEVPIEPMGKPRSFSYKRRDLLNRVYAADEDRQYAIQRADDLRSGLDQDSPSFIKPMLQSHVTGGFWLGLPVQFCKTHLPSHDVTVNLIDEEGGESPTKYLAQKTGLSGGWRGFAIDHELVDGDALVFQLIEPTTFKVYIIRVNEPGDSDD
;
A
#
# COMPACT_ATOMS: atom_id res chain seq x y z
N MET A 1 21.87 -21.73 -56.13
CA MET A 1 21.25 -21.06 -54.96
C MET A 1 19.77 -21.41 -54.94
N VAL A 2 19.33 -22.24 -53.99
CA VAL A 2 17.91 -22.64 -53.87
C VAL A 2 17.25 -21.67 -52.89
N VAL A 3 16.41 -20.78 -53.40
CA VAL A 3 15.62 -19.87 -52.56
C VAL A 3 14.47 -20.67 -51.94
N ALA A 4 14.50 -20.82 -50.61
CA ALA A 4 13.45 -21.50 -49.87
C ALA A 4 12.12 -20.74 -49.99
N LYS A 5 11.07 -21.39 -50.50
CA LYS A 5 9.71 -20.84 -50.52
C LYS A 5 9.22 -20.65 -49.08
N LYS A 6 8.85 -19.43 -48.70
CA LYS A 6 8.18 -19.16 -47.41
C LYS A 6 6.86 -19.94 -47.37
N SER A 7 6.63 -20.71 -46.31
CA SER A 7 5.35 -21.40 -46.12
C SER A 7 4.22 -20.38 -45.94
N GLU A 8 3.00 -20.72 -46.36
CA GLU A 8 1.81 -19.86 -46.18
C GLU A 8 1.58 -19.46 -44.71
N TYR A 9 2.03 -20.32 -43.79
CA TYR A 9 2.05 -20.05 -42.36
C TYR A 9 2.97 -18.88 -41.99
N GLU A 10 4.18 -18.81 -42.54
CA GLU A 10 5.12 -17.71 -42.28
C GLU A 10 4.60 -16.37 -42.84
N ALA A 11 3.91 -16.40 -43.99
CA ALA A 11 3.27 -15.22 -44.55
C ALA A 11 2.12 -14.73 -43.65
N SER A 12 1.27 -15.65 -43.18
CA SER A 12 0.17 -15.34 -42.26
C SER A 12 0.68 -14.81 -40.91
N ARG A 13 1.79 -15.35 -40.42
CA ARG A 13 2.46 -14.89 -39.20
C ARG A 13 3.02 -13.46 -39.35
N GLN A 14 3.66 -13.17 -40.49
CA GLN A 14 4.18 -11.83 -40.78
C GLN A 14 3.05 -10.79 -40.86
N LYS A 15 1.94 -11.13 -41.52
CA LYS A 15 0.76 -10.26 -41.60
C LYS A 15 0.21 -9.89 -40.22
N ARG A 16 0.08 -10.85 -39.30
CA ARG A 16 -0.36 -10.58 -37.91
C ARG A 16 0.59 -9.66 -37.15
N LEU A 17 1.90 -9.81 -37.37
CA LEU A 17 2.90 -8.95 -36.72
C LEU A 17 2.81 -7.51 -37.24
N GLU A 18 2.61 -7.33 -38.54
CA GLU A 18 2.42 -6.02 -39.16
C GLU A 18 1.13 -5.34 -38.71
N GLU A 19 0.00 -6.07 -38.66
CA GLU A 19 -1.27 -5.57 -38.14
C GLU A 19 -1.17 -5.14 -36.67
N ASN A 20 -0.50 -5.95 -35.83
CA ASN A 20 -0.27 -5.60 -34.43
C ASN A 20 0.63 -4.38 -34.27
N LYS A 21 1.67 -4.26 -35.11
CA LYS A 21 2.54 -3.08 -35.10
C LYS A 21 1.76 -1.82 -35.47
N LYS A 22 0.91 -1.89 -36.49
CA LYS A 22 0.05 -0.77 -36.90
C LYS A 22 -0.93 -0.37 -35.79
N ARG A 23 -1.61 -1.33 -35.15
CA ARG A 23 -2.46 -1.07 -33.98
C ARG A 23 -1.70 -0.39 -32.84
N MET A 24 -0.46 -0.82 -32.57
CA MET A 24 0.38 -0.21 -31.53
C MET A 24 0.79 1.23 -31.88
N GLU A 25 1.01 1.52 -33.16
CA GLU A 25 1.31 2.88 -33.64
C GLU A 25 0.09 3.80 -33.60
N GLU A 26 -1.11 3.28 -33.92
CA GLU A 26 -2.39 4.00 -33.84
C GLU A 26 -2.72 4.48 -32.42
N LEU A 27 -2.32 3.72 -31.39
CA LEU A 27 -2.46 4.12 -29.99
C LEU A 27 -1.61 5.35 -29.61
N ASN A 28 -0.69 5.80 -30.47
CA ASN A 28 0.10 7.03 -30.31
C ASN A 28 0.77 7.19 -28.92
N LEU A 29 1.10 6.07 -28.26
CA LEU A 29 1.58 6.06 -26.86
C LEU A 29 2.86 6.87 -26.66
N ASN A 30 3.73 6.90 -27.68
CA ASN A 30 4.95 7.72 -27.66
C ASN A 30 4.66 9.23 -27.57
N LYS A 31 3.60 9.71 -28.23
CA LYS A 31 3.18 11.11 -28.17
C LYS A 31 2.59 11.45 -26.79
N LEU A 32 1.78 10.54 -26.25
CA LEU A 32 1.26 10.67 -24.87
C LEU A 32 2.39 10.73 -23.85
N ALA A 33 3.37 9.82 -23.93
CA ALA A 33 4.54 9.81 -23.05
C ALA A 33 5.36 11.11 -23.16
N GLN A 34 5.56 11.63 -24.38
CA GLN A 34 6.24 12.92 -24.57
C GLN A 34 5.46 14.08 -23.97
N SER A 35 4.12 14.09 -24.06
CA SER A 35 3.28 15.14 -23.48
C SER A 35 3.39 15.19 -21.94
N LEU A 36 3.43 14.02 -21.28
CA LEU A 36 3.60 13.89 -19.84
C LEU A 36 4.99 14.34 -19.35
N HIS A 37 6.00 14.27 -20.22
CA HIS A 37 7.36 14.72 -19.89
C HIS A 37 7.60 16.21 -20.15
N THR A 38 6.63 16.98 -20.66
CA THR A 38 6.79 18.44 -20.79
C THR A 38 6.65 19.11 -19.42
N PRO A 39 7.71 19.69 -18.84
CA PRO A 39 7.61 20.34 -17.55
C PRO A 39 7.03 21.76 -17.75
N LYS A 40 5.82 22.00 -17.26
CA LYS A 40 5.35 23.38 -17.04
C LYS A 40 6.16 23.97 -15.87
N PRO A 41 6.88 25.10 -16.03
CA PRO A 41 7.64 25.68 -14.93
C PRO A 41 6.70 26.39 -13.95
N SER A 42 6.18 25.66 -12.96
CA SER A 42 5.61 26.27 -11.77
C SER A 42 6.74 26.67 -10.81
N PRO A 43 6.76 27.88 -10.24
CA PRO A 43 7.86 28.41 -9.41
C PRO A 43 8.15 27.61 -8.13
N VAL A 44 7.24 26.72 -7.71
CA VAL A 44 7.37 25.87 -6.52
C VAL A 44 8.33 24.69 -6.73
N CYS A 45 8.50 24.22 -7.97
CA CYS A 45 9.27 22.99 -8.29
C CYS A 45 10.79 23.18 -8.23
N ILE A 46 11.26 24.42 -8.30
CA ILE A 46 12.69 24.74 -8.41
C ILE A 46 13.43 24.42 -7.08
N LYS A 47 12.82 24.70 -5.93
CA LYS A 47 13.44 24.46 -4.61
C LYS A 47 13.66 22.96 -4.31
N PHE A 48 12.73 22.09 -4.71
CA PHE A 48 12.87 20.63 -4.53
C PHE A 48 13.88 20.01 -5.49
N LYS A 49 14.00 20.56 -6.71
CA LYS A 49 14.96 20.08 -7.71
C LYS A 49 16.42 20.28 -7.28
N TYR A 50 16.75 21.43 -6.68
CA TYR A 50 18.11 21.68 -6.16
C TYR A 50 18.48 20.78 -4.97
N ILE A 51 17.53 20.50 -4.06
CA ILE A 51 17.73 19.60 -2.92
C ILE A 51 17.93 18.15 -3.41
N TYR A 52 17.11 17.68 -4.35
CA TYR A 52 17.20 16.32 -4.89
C TYR A 52 18.48 16.11 -5.71
N ILE A 53 18.91 17.10 -6.50
CA ILE A 53 20.17 17.03 -7.25
C ILE A 53 21.37 16.91 -6.31
N TYR A 54 21.40 17.68 -5.20
CA TYR A 54 22.51 17.61 -4.25
C TYR A 54 22.61 16.23 -3.55
N ILE A 55 21.47 15.59 -3.29
CA ILE A 55 21.42 14.24 -2.68
C ILE A 55 21.84 13.15 -3.68
N TYR A 56 21.52 13.29 -4.97
CA TYR A 56 21.69 12.22 -5.96
C TYR A 56 23.06 12.18 -6.66
N VAL A 57 23.86 13.25 -6.59
CA VAL A 57 25.13 13.39 -7.33
C VAL A 57 26.27 12.47 -6.80
N MET A 58 26.09 11.75 -5.69
CA MET A 58 27.17 10.92 -5.11
C MET A 58 26.98 9.39 -5.14
N LYS A 59 26.07 8.85 -5.97
CA LYS A 59 26.07 7.40 -6.27
C LYS A 59 26.68 7.13 -7.65
N LYS A 60 28.00 6.90 -7.67
CA LYS A 60 28.70 6.39 -8.86
C LYS A 60 28.14 5.01 -9.22
N VAL A 61 27.36 4.95 -10.30
CA VAL A 61 26.91 3.70 -10.92
C VAL A 61 28.13 3.04 -11.58
N LYS A 62 28.43 1.80 -11.19
CA LYS A 62 29.53 1.02 -11.80
C LYS A 62 29.22 0.77 -13.29
N PRO A 63 30.20 0.92 -14.20
CA PRO A 63 29.99 0.67 -15.63
C PRO A 63 29.60 -0.80 -15.85
N LYS A 64 28.66 -1.01 -16.78
CA LYS A 64 28.14 -2.33 -17.15
C LYS A 64 29.19 -3.08 -17.95
N VAL A 65 29.67 -4.20 -17.42
CA VAL A 65 30.68 -5.06 -18.07
C VAL A 65 30.12 -5.58 -19.40
N PRO A 66 30.90 -5.61 -20.50
CA PRO A 66 30.50 -6.21 -21.77
C PRO A 66 30.08 -7.67 -21.56
N LYS A 67 28.92 -8.07 -22.09
CA LYS A 67 28.48 -9.47 -22.06
C LYS A 67 29.37 -10.28 -23.00
N GLN A 68 30.08 -11.27 -22.47
CA GLN A 68 30.77 -12.27 -23.31
C GLN A 68 29.74 -13.15 -24.05
N PRO A 69 30.11 -13.75 -25.21
CA PRO A 69 29.22 -14.61 -25.98
C PRO A 69 28.75 -15.78 -25.12
N LEU A 70 27.43 -16.01 -25.09
CA LEU A 70 26.82 -17.10 -24.32
C LEU A 70 27.08 -18.43 -25.04
N ASP A 71 27.81 -19.34 -24.39
CA ASP A 71 27.88 -20.74 -24.79
C ASP A 71 26.51 -21.41 -24.55
N LEU A 72 25.89 -21.92 -25.62
CA LEU A 72 24.53 -22.47 -25.64
C LEU A 72 24.34 -23.70 -24.75
N PHE A 73 25.42 -24.34 -24.31
CA PHE A 73 25.39 -25.51 -23.44
C PHE A 73 25.58 -25.19 -21.94
N SER A 74 25.87 -23.93 -21.60
CA SER A 74 26.13 -23.53 -20.22
C SER A 74 24.83 -23.32 -19.42
N VAL A 75 24.69 -24.03 -18.28
CA VAL A 75 23.58 -23.81 -17.33
C VAL A 75 23.70 -22.40 -16.78
N ARG A 76 22.74 -21.53 -17.11
CA ARG A 76 22.71 -20.14 -16.65
C ARG A 76 22.65 -20.06 -15.13
N ARG A 77 23.77 -19.70 -14.50
CA ARG A 77 23.88 -19.44 -13.05
C ARG A 77 23.87 -17.95 -12.76
N SER A 78 23.49 -17.56 -11.53
CA SER A 78 23.64 -16.17 -11.09
C SER A 78 25.12 -15.79 -11.09
N SER A 79 25.44 -14.52 -11.36
CA SER A 79 26.83 -14.06 -11.44
C SER A 79 27.63 -14.30 -10.16
N ARG A 80 26.96 -14.39 -9.01
CA ARG A 80 27.60 -14.67 -7.71
C ARG A 80 28.11 -16.12 -7.58
N VAL A 81 27.59 -17.04 -8.40
CA VAL A 81 27.85 -18.49 -8.30
C VAL A 81 28.24 -19.12 -9.64
N ALA A 82 28.51 -18.29 -10.64
CA ALA A 82 28.84 -18.72 -11.99
C ALA A 82 30.18 -19.47 -12.05
N ASP A 83 31.18 -18.98 -11.31
CA ASP A 83 32.53 -19.56 -11.27
C ASP A 83 32.66 -20.75 -10.29
N MET A 84 31.61 -21.03 -9.52
CA MET A 84 31.63 -22.17 -8.59
C MET A 84 31.38 -23.48 -9.34
N PRO A 85 32.11 -24.56 -9.00
CA PRO A 85 31.88 -25.87 -9.59
C PRO A 85 30.44 -26.33 -9.32
N PRO A 86 29.88 -27.22 -10.16
CA PRO A 86 28.59 -27.84 -9.88
C PRO A 86 28.55 -28.46 -8.48
N ARG A 87 27.57 -28.05 -7.66
CA ARG A 87 27.37 -28.67 -6.35
C ARG A 87 27.04 -30.14 -6.55
N SER A 88 27.91 -31.02 -6.07
CA SER A 88 27.61 -32.44 -5.92
C SER A 88 26.78 -32.60 -4.65
N TYR A 89 25.47 -32.77 -4.80
CA TYR A 89 24.60 -33.08 -3.68
C TYR A 89 24.76 -34.57 -3.36
N LYS A 90 25.32 -34.89 -2.19
CA LYS A 90 25.14 -36.21 -1.60
C LYS A 90 23.70 -36.28 -1.11
N GLU A 91 22.93 -37.27 -1.57
CA GLU A 91 21.60 -37.54 -1.07
C GLU A 91 21.73 -38.06 0.37
N VAL A 92 21.77 -37.13 1.33
CA VAL A 92 21.68 -37.47 2.74
C VAL A 92 20.19 -37.48 3.08
N PRO A 93 19.65 -38.56 3.65
CA PRO A 93 18.28 -38.57 4.16
C PRO A 93 18.09 -37.39 5.13
N ILE A 94 17.21 -36.47 4.76
CA ILE A 94 16.88 -35.32 5.61
C ILE A 94 15.96 -35.85 6.71
N GLU A 95 16.51 -36.11 7.89
CA GLU A 95 15.67 -36.39 9.05
C GLU A 95 14.85 -35.13 9.39
N PRO A 96 13.52 -35.22 9.52
CA PRO A 96 12.70 -34.08 9.86
C PRO A 96 12.97 -33.63 11.30
N MET A 97 13.94 -32.71 11.45
CA MET A 97 14.21 -31.97 12.68
C MET A 97 12.97 -31.17 13.08
N GLY A 98 12.13 -31.74 13.94
CA GLY A 98 11.06 -31.06 14.65
C GLY A 98 9.85 -30.66 13.80
N LYS A 99 8.66 -30.75 14.40
CA LYS A 99 7.42 -30.28 13.77
C LYS A 99 7.63 -28.86 13.23
N PRO A 100 7.37 -28.57 11.95
CA PRO A 100 7.27 -27.19 11.54
C PRO A 100 6.22 -26.56 12.44
N ARG A 101 6.55 -25.40 13.04
CA ARG A 101 5.52 -24.49 13.54
C ARG A 101 4.73 -24.04 12.30
N SER A 102 3.84 -24.91 11.82
CA SER A 102 2.76 -24.52 10.95
C SER A 102 1.89 -23.65 11.83
N PHE A 103 2.26 -22.37 11.92
CA PHE A 103 1.27 -21.34 12.13
C PHE A 103 0.39 -21.45 10.90
N SER A 104 -0.61 -22.34 10.97
CA SER A 104 -1.76 -22.29 10.11
C SER A 104 -2.35 -20.92 10.38
N TYR A 105 -1.91 -19.94 9.59
CA TYR A 105 -2.73 -18.79 9.31
C TYR A 105 -3.98 -19.42 8.72
N LYS A 106 -5.00 -19.65 9.57
CA LYS A 106 -6.36 -19.86 9.13
C LYS A 106 -6.54 -18.85 8.01
N ARG A 107 -6.69 -19.34 6.77
CA ARG A 107 -6.86 -18.51 5.58
C ARG A 107 -7.82 -17.41 6.00
N ARG A 108 -7.35 -16.15 6.02
CA ARG A 108 -8.17 -15.00 6.44
C ARG A 108 -9.50 -15.17 5.72
N ASP A 109 -10.61 -15.07 6.45
CA ASP A 109 -11.92 -15.25 5.85
C ASP A 109 -12.14 -14.11 4.84
N LEU A 110 -11.79 -14.37 3.59
CA LEU A 110 -11.88 -13.40 2.49
C LEU A 110 -13.30 -13.30 1.95
N LEU A 111 -14.23 -14.17 2.39
CA LEU A 111 -15.60 -14.19 1.89
C LEU A 111 -16.42 -13.04 2.49
N ASN A 112 -16.12 -12.60 3.71
CA ASN A 112 -16.78 -11.47 4.36
C ASN A 112 -16.16 -10.10 3.98
N ARG A 113 -15.35 -10.07 2.92
CA ARG A 113 -14.63 -8.88 2.45
C ARG A 113 -15.58 -7.98 1.63
N VAL A 114 -16.46 -7.26 2.31
CA VAL A 114 -17.31 -6.23 1.70
C VAL A 114 -16.49 -4.95 1.54
N TYR A 115 -16.63 -4.29 0.38
CA TYR A 115 -16.07 -2.98 0.13
C TYR A 115 -17.20 -1.98 -0.08
N ALA A 116 -17.13 -0.84 0.60
CA ALA A 116 -18.04 0.28 0.31
C ALA A 116 -17.75 0.90 -1.06
N ALA A 117 -18.80 1.41 -1.72
CA ALA A 117 -18.67 2.18 -2.93
C ALA A 117 -17.98 3.52 -2.64
N ASP A 118 -17.35 4.11 -3.66
CA ASP A 118 -16.59 5.36 -3.48
C ASP A 118 -17.50 6.54 -3.10
N GLU A 119 -18.76 6.52 -3.53
CA GLU A 119 -19.78 7.53 -3.18
C GLU A 119 -20.11 7.46 -1.69
N ASP A 120 -20.38 6.26 -1.16
CA ASP A 120 -20.69 6.06 0.25
C ASP A 120 -19.51 6.44 1.16
N ARG A 121 -18.27 6.13 0.74
CA ARG A 121 -17.07 6.57 1.45
C ARG A 121 -16.98 8.09 1.52
N GLN A 122 -17.24 8.78 0.41
CA GLN A 122 -17.19 10.24 0.38
C GLN A 122 -18.26 10.84 1.26
N TYR A 123 -19.47 10.26 1.27
CA TYR A 123 -20.56 10.66 2.14
C TYR A 123 -20.18 10.55 3.63
N ALA A 124 -19.66 9.39 4.05
CA ALA A 124 -19.23 9.17 5.43
C ALA A 124 -18.11 10.15 5.85
N ILE A 125 -17.18 10.44 4.94
CA ILE A 125 -16.10 11.41 5.19
C ILE A 125 -16.64 12.84 5.34
N GLN A 126 -17.58 13.26 4.49
CA GLN A 126 -18.20 14.58 4.58
C GLN A 126 -18.94 14.75 5.91
N ARG A 127 -19.76 13.76 6.29
CA ARG A 127 -20.43 13.75 7.59
C ARG A 127 -19.48 13.79 8.78
N ALA A 128 -18.35 13.08 8.68
CA ALA A 128 -17.31 13.14 9.70
C ALA A 128 -16.65 14.53 9.80
N ASP A 129 -16.54 15.27 8.70
CA ASP A 129 -16.01 16.63 8.68
C ASP A 129 -17.00 17.65 9.23
N ASP A 130 -18.30 17.48 8.94
CA ASP A 130 -19.36 18.28 9.55
C ASP A 130 -19.39 18.09 11.08
N LEU A 131 -19.34 16.83 11.55
CA LEU A 131 -19.25 16.52 12.98
C LEU A 131 -18.01 17.16 13.59
N ARG A 132 -16.84 16.96 12.96
CA ARG A 132 -15.59 17.53 13.44
C ARG A 132 -15.63 19.06 13.53
N SER A 133 -16.30 19.72 12.60
CA SER A 133 -16.44 21.19 12.58
C SER A 133 -17.31 21.72 13.72
N GLY A 134 -18.22 20.89 14.24
CA GLY A 134 -19.04 21.21 15.43
C GLY A 134 -18.37 20.89 16.77
N LEU A 135 -17.21 20.23 16.79
CA LEU A 135 -16.48 19.91 18.02
C LEU A 135 -15.69 21.11 18.55
N ASP A 136 -15.35 21.07 19.84
CA ASP A 136 -14.52 22.08 20.50
C ASP A 136 -13.18 22.25 19.79
N GLN A 137 -12.91 23.47 19.33
CA GLN A 137 -11.69 23.83 18.59
C GLN A 137 -10.41 23.74 19.44
N ASP A 138 -10.54 23.75 20.77
CA ASP A 138 -9.42 23.68 21.70
C ASP A 138 -8.77 22.29 21.76
N SER A 139 -9.53 21.24 21.40
CA SER A 139 -9.05 19.86 21.40
C SER A 139 -8.65 19.43 19.99
N PRO A 140 -7.40 19.00 19.74
CA PRO A 140 -6.96 18.64 18.41
C PRO A 140 -7.67 17.37 17.95
N SER A 141 -8.22 17.40 16.74
CA SER A 141 -8.99 16.31 16.15
C SER A 141 -8.60 16.01 14.70
N PHE A 142 -8.79 14.75 14.28
CA PHE A 142 -8.59 14.33 12.89
C PHE A 142 -9.59 13.25 12.49
N ILE A 143 -9.85 13.18 11.17
CA ILE A 143 -10.72 12.17 10.56
C ILE A 143 -9.85 11.02 10.04
N LYS A 144 -10.32 9.80 10.23
CA LYS A 144 -9.69 8.59 9.72
C LYS A 144 -10.72 7.70 9.02
N PRO A 145 -10.71 7.67 7.68
CA PRO A 145 -11.51 6.71 6.92
C PRO A 145 -11.02 5.28 7.18
N MET A 146 -11.96 4.36 7.39
CA MET A 146 -11.68 2.94 7.59
C MET A 146 -11.50 2.24 6.25
N LEU A 147 -10.39 1.51 6.19
CA LEU A 147 -10.07 0.61 5.10
C LEU A 147 -10.15 -0.80 5.64
N GLN A 148 -10.40 -1.74 4.75
CA GLN A 148 -10.45 -3.15 5.10
C GLN A 148 -9.21 -3.71 5.81
N SER A 149 -8.03 -3.18 5.53
CA SER A 149 -6.80 -3.54 6.22
C SER A 149 -6.83 -3.16 7.71
N HIS A 150 -7.57 -2.10 8.06
CA HIS A 150 -7.77 -1.62 9.42
C HIS A 150 -8.78 -2.50 10.18
N VAL A 151 -9.83 -3.02 9.52
CA VAL A 151 -10.99 -3.61 10.22
C VAL A 151 -11.23 -5.11 10.03
N THR A 152 -10.71 -5.75 8.97
CA THR A 152 -10.96 -7.20 8.73
C THR A 152 -9.66 -8.00 8.60
N GLY A 153 -8.63 -7.42 7.98
CA GLY A 153 -7.45 -8.18 7.55
C GLY A 153 -6.26 -8.14 8.50
N GLY A 154 -5.80 -6.92 8.84
CA GLY A 154 -4.54 -6.69 9.53
C GLY A 154 -4.69 -6.10 10.93
N PHE A 155 -5.78 -5.36 11.18
CA PHE A 155 -6.03 -4.67 12.44
C PHE A 155 -4.84 -3.79 12.87
N TRP A 156 -4.27 -3.09 11.89
CA TRP A 156 -3.25 -2.08 12.09
C TRP A 156 -3.82 -0.74 11.62
N LEU A 157 -3.83 0.27 12.50
CA LEU A 157 -4.34 1.59 12.16
C LEU A 157 -3.22 2.63 12.17
N GLY A 158 -2.81 3.07 10.98
CA GLY A 158 -1.86 4.18 10.84
C GLY A 158 -2.52 5.53 11.10
N LEU A 159 -1.93 6.34 11.97
CA LEU A 159 -2.41 7.67 12.32
C LEU A 159 -1.68 8.77 11.52
N PRO A 160 -2.25 9.99 11.41
CA PRO A 160 -1.56 11.11 10.76
C PRO A 160 -0.23 11.43 11.47
N VAL A 161 0.87 11.36 10.72
CA VAL A 161 2.24 11.49 11.28
C VAL A 161 2.45 12.84 11.97
N GLN A 162 1.94 13.93 11.39
CA GLN A 162 2.09 15.26 11.95
C GLN A 162 1.33 15.39 13.27
N PHE A 163 0.09 14.89 13.32
CA PHE A 163 -0.71 14.88 14.54
C PHE A 163 0.00 14.14 15.68
N CYS A 164 0.54 12.95 15.37
CA CYS A 164 1.26 12.13 16.34
C CYS A 164 2.50 12.84 16.90
N LYS A 165 3.27 13.53 16.06
CA LYS A 165 4.50 14.21 16.51
C LYS A 165 4.22 15.44 17.36
N THR A 166 3.10 16.13 17.10
CA THR A 166 2.74 17.35 17.81
C THR A 166 2.05 17.07 19.14
N HIS A 167 1.18 16.06 19.19
CA HIS A 167 0.24 15.88 20.31
C HIS A 167 0.45 14.58 21.10
N LEU A 168 1.14 13.58 20.55
CA LEU A 168 1.32 12.28 21.23
C LEU A 168 2.75 12.09 21.77
N PRO A 169 2.91 11.22 22.79
CA PRO A 169 4.22 10.87 23.31
C PRO A 169 5.16 10.27 22.24
N SER A 170 6.46 10.51 22.40
CA SER A 170 7.49 9.98 21.50
C SER A 170 7.89 8.52 21.79
N HIS A 171 7.24 7.87 22.75
CA HIS A 171 7.48 6.48 23.15
C HIS A 171 6.19 5.67 23.06
N ASP A 172 6.31 4.34 22.99
CA ASP A 172 5.17 3.44 22.95
C ASP A 172 4.38 3.55 24.26
N VAL A 173 3.08 3.82 24.15
CA VAL A 173 2.19 4.02 25.30
C VAL A 173 0.85 3.34 25.03
N THR A 174 0.14 2.99 26.09
CA THR A 174 -1.27 2.60 25.98
C THR A 174 -2.10 3.87 25.89
N VAL A 175 -2.88 3.98 24.83
CA VAL A 175 -3.88 5.03 24.65
C VAL A 175 -5.26 4.44 24.88
N ASN A 176 -6.14 5.21 25.50
CA ASN A 176 -7.53 4.80 25.73
C ASN A 176 -8.40 5.38 24.61
N LEU A 177 -9.17 4.51 23.96
CA LEU A 177 -10.22 4.91 23.01
C LEU A 177 -11.55 4.88 23.74
N ILE A 178 -12.19 6.04 23.86
CA ILE A 178 -13.51 6.19 24.48
C ILE A 178 -14.52 6.35 23.36
N ASP A 179 -15.50 5.46 23.30
CA ASP A 179 -16.61 5.56 22.34
C ASP A 179 -17.65 6.63 22.77
N GLU A 180 -18.75 6.73 22.02
CA GLU A 180 -19.83 7.68 22.30
C GLU A 180 -20.67 7.30 23.53
N GLU A 181 -20.69 6.02 23.90
CA GLU A 181 -21.37 5.47 25.07
C GLU A 181 -20.50 5.55 26.36
N GLY A 182 -19.24 5.97 26.23
CA GLY A 182 -18.27 6.07 27.32
C GLY A 182 -17.49 4.80 27.58
N GLY A 183 -17.57 3.80 26.71
CA GLY A 183 -16.79 2.56 26.78
C GLY A 183 -15.32 2.80 26.52
N GLU A 184 -14.47 2.39 27.47
CA GLU A 184 -13.02 2.53 27.37
C GLU A 184 -12.36 1.28 26.77
N SER A 185 -11.63 1.47 25.67
CA SER A 185 -10.89 0.41 24.98
C SER A 185 -9.38 0.71 24.96
N PRO A 186 -8.59 0.06 25.83
CA PRO A 186 -7.15 0.29 25.89
C PRO A 186 -6.45 -0.27 24.65
N THR A 187 -5.68 0.58 23.99
CA THR A 187 -5.02 0.28 22.71
C THR A 187 -3.55 0.68 22.75
N LYS A 188 -2.66 -0.15 22.22
CA LYS A 188 -1.23 0.13 22.19
C LYS A 188 -0.88 1.02 21.00
N TYR A 189 -0.40 2.23 21.30
CA TYR A 189 0.20 3.15 20.35
C TYR A 189 1.70 2.85 20.20
N LEU A 190 2.16 2.74 18.96
CA LEU A 190 3.58 2.56 18.62
C LEU A 190 4.14 3.86 18.05
N ALA A 191 4.97 4.57 18.81
CA ALA A 191 5.43 5.91 18.45
C ALA A 191 6.31 5.89 17.19
N GLN A 192 7.20 4.91 17.06
CA GLN A 192 8.08 4.82 15.89
C GLN A 192 7.31 4.50 14.59
N LYS A 193 6.16 3.86 14.70
CA LYS A 193 5.32 3.46 13.56
C LYS A 193 4.09 4.36 13.37
N THR A 194 3.91 5.35 14.26
CA THR A 194 2.80 6.32 14.24
C THR A 194 1.44 5.64 14.02
N GLY A 195 1.09 4.67 14.86
CA GLY A 195 -0.11 3.87 14.67
C GLY A 195 -0.55 3.05 15.86
N LEU A 196 -1.81 2.63 15.83
CA LEU A 196 -2.44 1.77 16.82
C LEU A 196 -2.31 0.29 16.41
N SER A 197 -2.10 -0.56 17.40
CA SER A 197 -1.72 -1.95 17.22
C SER A 197 -2.56 -2.92 18.09
N GLY A 198 -1.98 -3.54 19.12
CA GLY A 198 -2.72 -4.35 20.08
C GLY A 198 -3.86 -3.55 20.70
N GLY A 199 -5.03 -4.16 20.89
CA GLY A 199 -6.25 -3.48 21.35
C GLY A 199 -7.15 -2.97 20.21
N TRP A 200 -6.57 -2.44 19.11
CA TRP A 200 -7.35 -1.92 17.98
C TRP A 200 -8.26 -2.99 17.36
N ARG A 201 -7.78 -4.23 17.29
CA ARG A 201 -8.60 -5.37 16.83
C ARG A 201 -9.86 -5.58 17.66
N GLY A 202 -9.75 -5.44 18.99
CA GLY A 202 -10.89 -5.58 19.90
C GLY A 202 -11.90 -4.49 19.59
N PHE A 203 -11.45 -3.24 19.69
CA PHE A 203 -12.27 -2.06 19.39
C PHE A 203 -13.01 -2.16 18.05
N ALA A 204 -12.30 -2.53 16.97
CA ALA A 204 -12.90 -2.65 15.64
C ALA A 204 -13.95 -3.77 15.52
N ILE A 205 -13.81 -4.85 16.27
CA ILE A 205 -14.78 -5.96 16.27
C ILE A 205 -15.96 -5.64 17.18
N ASP A 206 -15.69 -5.08 18.36
CA ASP A 206 -16.72 -4.75 19.35
C ASP A 206 -17.69 -3.70 18.81
N HIS A 207 -17.17 -2.79 17.97
CA HIS A 207 -17.98 -1.79 17.27
C HIS A 207 -18.36 -2.21 15.85
N GLU A 208 -18.13 -3.47 15.43
CA GLU A 208 -18.50 -3.95 14.09
C GLU A 208 -18.06 -3.01 12.95
N LEU A 209 -16.86 -2.43 13.03
CA LEU A 209 -16.38 -1.47 12.05
C LEU A 209 -16.23 -2.15 10.69
N VAL A 210 -16.70 -1.47 9.64
CA VAL A 210 -16.60 -1.96 8.27
C VAL A 210 -15.76 -1.04 7.39
N ASP A 211 -15.40 -1.55 6.21
CA ASP A 211 -14.73 -0.75 5.20
C ASP A 211 -15.69 0.29 4.65
N GLY A 212 -15.30 1.57 4.72
CA GLY A 212 -16.15 2.71 4.34
C GLY A 212 -16.58 3.60 5.49
N ASP A 213 -16.62 3.07 6.72
CA ASP A 213 -16.88 3.88 7.92
C ASP A 213 -15.82 4.97 8.09
N ALA A 214 -16.17 6.08 8.73
CA ALA A 214 -15.26 7.17 9.03
C ALA A 214 -15.25 7.46 10.52
N LEU A 215 -14.07 7.53 11.12
CA LEU A 215 -13.92 7.82 12.55
C LEU A 215 -13.34 9.21 12.75
N VAL A 216 -13.88 9.94 13.72
CA VAL A 216 -13.31 11.20 14.19
C VAL A 216 -12.63 10.94 15.53
N PHE A 217 -11.32 11.16 15.56
CA PHE A 217 -10.53 11.07 16.79
C PHE A 217 -10.34 12.46 17.36
N GLN A 218 -10.86 12.70 18.56
CA GLN A 218 -10.65 13.92 19.34
C GLN A 218 -9.76 13.60 20.55
N LEU A 219 -8.63 14.29 20.68
CA LEU A 219 -7.73 14.08 21.81
C LEU A 219 -8.21 14.93 23.00
N ILE A 220 -8.76 14.28 24.04
CA ILE A 220 -9.26 14.95 25.24
C ILE A 220 -8.16 15.05 26.31
N GLU A 221 -7.32 14.02 26.41
CA GLU A 221 -6.17 13.99 27.30
C GLU A 221 -4.94 13.50 26.51
N PRO A 222 -3.70 13.67 27.00
CA PRO A 222 -2.48 13.32 26.25
C PRO A 222 -2.42 11.87 25.74
N THR A 223 -3.18 10.96 26.35
CA THR A 223 -3.23 9.53 25.98
C THR A 223 -4.67 9.02 25.81
N THR A 224 -5.66 9.91 25.73
CA THR A 224 -7.07 9.52 25.72
C THR A 224 -7.77 10.18 24.53
N PHE A 225 -8.25 9.34 23.61
CA PHE A 225 -9.03 9.76 22.46
C PHE A 225 -10.50 9.46 22.69
N LYS A 226 -11.36 10.45 22.46
CA LYS A 226 -12.77 10.21 22.20
C LYS A 226 -12.95 9.96 20.72
N VAL A 227 -13.68 8.90 20.40
CA VAL A 227 -13.85 8.39 19.04
C VAL A 227 -15.33 8.46 18.69
N TYR A 228 -15.63 9.23 17.64
CA TYR A 228 -16.96 9.26 17.04
C TYR A 228 -16.98 8.40 15.79
N ILE A 229 -18.03 7.61 15.60
CA ILE A 229 -18.09 6.61 14.52
C ILE A 229 -19.22 6.98 13.56
N ILE A 230 -18.86 7.40 12.35
CA ILE A 230 -19.81 7.63 11.26
C ILE A 230 -19.89 6.38 10.40
N ARG A 231 -21.08 5.77 10.35
CA ARG A 231 -21.32 4.55 9.58
C ARG A 231 -21.60 4.87 8.13
N VAL A 232 -21.08 4.02 7.27
CA VAL A 232 -21.35 4.11 5.82
C VAL A 232 -22.79 3.76 5.47
N ASN A 233 -23.46 2.93 6.29
CA ASN A 233 -24.82 2.43 6.05
C ASN A 233 -25.90 3.21 6.83
N GLU A 234 -25.55 4.27 7.55
CA GLU A 234 -26.56 5.10 8.20
C GLU A 234 -27.22 6.00 7.15
N PRO A 235 -28.51 5.80 6.82
CA PRO A 235 -29.23 6.78 6.02
C PRO A 235 -29.27 8.05 6.86
N GLY A 236 -28.66 9.14 6.38
CA GLY A 236 -28.85 10.43 7.02
C GLY A 236 -30.34 10.69 7.14
N ASP A 237 -30.79 11.07 8.33
CA ASP A 237 -32.14 11.56 8.56
C ASP A 237 -32.41 12.62 7.49
N SER A 238 -33.14 12.21 6.45
CA SER A 238 -33.66 13.11 5.45
C SER A 238 -34.71 13.93 6.18
N ASP A 239 -34.33 15.16 6.54
CA ASP A 239 -35.26 16.17 7.05
C ASP A 239 -36.49 16.23 6.10
N ASP A 240 -37.65 15.81 6.62
CA ASP A 240 -38.98 16.04 6.03
C ASP A 240 -39.37 17.52 6.11
#